data_AF-A0A950BDV1-F1
#
_entry.id   AF-A0A950BDV1-F1
#
_cell.length_a   1.000
_cell.length_b   1.000
_cell.length_c   1.000
_cell.angle_alpha   90.00
_cell.angle_beta   90.00
_cell.angle_gamma   90.00
#
_symmetry.space_group_name_H-M   'P 1'
#
loop_
_entity.id
_entity.type
_entity.pdbx_description
1 polymer ?
#
loop_
_entity_poly.entity_id
_entity_poly.type
_entity_poly.pdbx_seq_one_letter_code
_entity_poly.pdbx_strand_id
1 'polypeptide(L)'
;QFDVPSIDYDVTFSSVAVVNGRKAYIYRVKRSAPAAFSVTELALDPGSGVPLREQYDASSGDCQGSGVIDFMQVNAYVLPASVSAQCTSSAGGQFKHTIRFSNYSFPAAIPKDVLHPSSAS
;
A
#
# COMPACT_ATOMS: atom_id res chain seq x y z
N GLN A 1 9.99 8.08 13.80
CA GLN A 1 10.75 7.19 12.90
C GLN A 1 10.16 5.80 13.08
N PHE A 2 9.49 5.27 12.06
CA PHE A 2 9.11 3.86 12.07
C PHE A 2 10.40 3.09 11.77
N ASP A 3 11.12 2.70 12.82
CA ASP A 3 12.22 1.73 12.69
C ASP A 3 11.57 0.42 12.27
N VAL A 4 11.56 0.15 10.97
CA VAL A 4 11.32 -1.18 10.44
C VAL A 4 12.69 -1.83 10.36
N PRO A 5 13.03 -2.79 11.24
CA PRO A 5 14.29 -3.50 11.15
C PRO A 5 14.42 -4.13 9.76
N SER A 6 15.62 -4.13 9.22
CA SER A 6 15.92 -4.58 7.85
C SER A 6 15.74 -6.10 7.61
N ILE A 7 15.05 -6.84 8.49
CA ILE A 7 14.87 -8.32 8.43
C ILE A 7 13.44 -8.73 8.82
N ASP A 8 12.42 -7.94 8.50
CA ASP A 8 11.03 -8.31 8.83
C ASP A 8 10.39 -9.24 7.79
N TYR A 9 10.98 -9.39 6.60
CA TYR A 9 10.38 -10.08 5.47
C TYR A 9 11.38 -10.97 4.70
N ASP A 10 10.95 -12.18 4.39
CA ASP A 10 11.54 -13.02 3.35
C ASP A 10 10.92 -12.66 2.00
N VAL A 11 11.76 -12.45 1.00
CA VAL A 11 11.33 -12.01 -0.35
C VAL A 11 11.82 -13.01 -1.38
N THR A 12 10.89 -13.51 -2.20
CA THR A 12 11.21 -14.50 -3.25
C THR A 12 10.62 -14.04 -4.58
N PHE A 13 11.45 -14.03 -5.63
CA PHE A 13 10.96 -13.82 -6.98
C PHE A 13 9.94 -14.89 -7.35
N SER A 14 8.77 -14.44 -7.81
CA SER A 14 7.66 -15.33 -8.18
C SER A 14 7.53 -15.44 -9.69
N SER A 15 7.39 -14.32 -10.40
CA SER A 15 7.08 -14.34 -11.83
C SER A 15 7.29 -12.97 -12.48
N VAL A 16 7.03 -12.91 -13.79
CA VAL A 16 6.88 -11.67 -14.56
C VAL A 16 5.42 -11.55 -14.98
N ALA A 17 4.82 -10.38 -14.82
CA ALA A 17 3.43 -10.11 -15.21
C ALA A 17 3.28 -8.72 -15.84
N VAL A 18 2.07 -8.40 -16.30
CA VAL A 18 1.69 -7.03 -16.67
C VAL A 18 0.81 -6.47 -15.57
N VAL A 19 1.23 -5.37 -14.94
CA VAL A 19 0.52 -4.67 -13.88
C VAL A 19 0.35 -3.21 -14.30
N ASN A 20 -0.88 -2.72 -14.28
CA ASN A 20 -1.24 -1.36 -14.71
C ASN A 20 -0.69 -1.02 -16.12
N GLY A 21 -0.74 -1.99 -17.04
CA GLY A 21 -0.26 -1.86 -18.41
C GLY A 21 1.26 -1.90 -18.58
N ARG A 22 2.03 -2.11 -17.51
CA ARG A 22 3.50 -2.16 -17.52
C ARG A 22 4.00 -3.55 -17.18
N LYS A 23 5.12 -3.96 -17.78
CA LYS A 23 5.83 -5.18 -17.37
C LYS A 23 6.30 -5.01 -15.92
N ALA A 24 6.12 -6.04 -15.10
CA ALA A 24 6.45 -6.05 -13.69
C ALA A 24 7.18 -7.34 -13.30
N TYR A 25 8.14 -7.23 -12.39
CA TYR A 25 8.66 -8.36 -11.63
C TYR A 25 7.85 -8.54 -10.36
N ILE A 26 7.31 -9.73 -10.16
CA ILE A 26 6.46 -10.07 -9.04
C ILE A 26 7.29 -10.80 -7.99
N TYR A 27 7.26 -10.29 -6.77
CA TYR A 27 7.90 -10.87 -5.61
C TYR A 27 6.84 -11.26 -4.60
N ARG A 28 6.90 -12.51 -4.12
CA ARG A 28 6.15 -12.91 -2.95
C ARG A 28 6.92 -12.49 -1.71
N VAL A 29 6.21 -11.93 -0.77
CA VAL A 29 6.76 -11.37 0.46
C VAL A 29 6.12 -12.13 1.62
N LYS A 30 6.93 -12.59 2.56
CA LYS A 30 6.44 -13.29 3.76
C LYS A 30 7.06 -12.66 4.98
N ARG A 31 6.22 -12.18 5.90
CA ARG A 31 6.70 -11.61 7.16
C ARG A 31 7.33 -12.71 8.02
N SER A 32 8.49 -12.44 8.60
CA SER A 32 9.23 -13.39 9.44
C SER A 32 8.59 -13.56 10.82
N ALA A 33 7.86 -12.55 11.30
CA ALA A 33 7.09 -12.58 12.54
C ALA A 33 5.59 -12.31 12.28
N PRO A 34 4.67 -12.92 13.07
CA PRO A 34 3.24 -12.61 12.99
C PRO A 34 2.96 -11.13 13.26
N ALA A 35 2.04 -10.53 12.49
CA ALA A 35 1.62 -9.16 12.68
C ALA A 35 0.20 -8.92 12.18
N ALA A 36 -0.43 -7.87 12.71
CA ALA A 36 -1.75 -7.43 12.27
C ALA A 36 -1.78 -6.91 10.82
N PHE A 37 -0.63 -6.59 10.23
CA PHE A 37 -0.51 -6.18 8.84
C PHE A 37 0.69 -6.86 8.20
N SER A 38 0.55 -7.35 6.97
CA SER A 38 1.65 -7.88 6.20
C SER A 38 1.47 -7.71 4.70
N VAL A 39 2.48 -7.18 4.03
CA VAL A 39 2.61 -7.28 2.57
C VAL A 39 2.83 -8.74 2.18
N THR A 40 2.11 -9.20 1.15
CA THR A 40 2.17 -10.57 0.64
C THR A 40 2.74 -10.64 -0.78
N GLU A 41 2.60 -9.56 -1.55
CA GLU A 41 3.15 -9.46 -2.91
C GLU A 41 3.56 -8.03 -3.24
N LEU A 42 4.70 -7.90 -3.92
CA LEU A 42 5.19 -6.65 -4.50
C LEU A 42 5.41 -6.83 -6.00
N ALA A 43 4.78 -5.97 -6.80
CA ALA A 43 5.04 -5.85 -8.22
C ALA A 43 5.94 -4.64 -8.47
N LEU A 44 7.14 -4.84 -9.00
CA LEU A 44 8.12 -3.79 -9.25
C LEU A 44 8.34 -3.59 -10.75
N ASP A 45 8.53 -2.33 -11.16
CA ASP A 45 8.98 -2.02 -12.50
C ASP A 45 10.42 -2.51 -12.72
N PRO A 46 10.71 -3.32 -13.76
CA PRO A 46 12.03 -3.90 -13.96
C PRO A 46 13.16 -2.89 -14.21
N GLY A 47 12.84 -1.72 -14.76
CA GLY A 47 13.85 -0.73 -15.14
C GLY A 47 14.21 0.21 -14.00
N SER A 48 13.21 0.62 -13.22
CA SER A 48 13.36 1.63 -12.17
C SER A 48 13.32 1.06 -10.75
N GLY A 49 12.87 -0.19 -10.57
CA GLY A 49 12.68 -0.80 -9.26
C GLY A 49 11.54 -0.20 -8.44
N VAL A 50 10.78 0.76 -8.99
CA VAL A 50 9.67 1.40 -8.27
C VAL A 50 8.47 0.46 -8.17
N PRO A 51 7.68 0.54 -7.07
CA PRO A 51 6.49 -0.27 -6.94
C PRO A 51 5.42 0.16 -7.94
N LEU A 52 4.79 -0.83 -8.56
CA LEU A 52 3.61 -0.70 -9.41
C LEU A 52 2.35 -1.13 -8.66
N ARG A 53 2.48 -2.15 -7.81
CA ARG A 53 1.41 -2.68 -6.97
C ARG A 53 1.97 -3.33 -5.71
N GLU A 54 1.23 -3.20 -4.63
CA GLU A 54 1.41 -3.95 -3.38
C GLU A 54 0.11 -4.71 -3.08
N GLN A 55 0.23 -5.97 -2.68
CA GLN A 55 -0.87 -6.71 -2.07
C GLN A 55 -0.55 -6.96 -0.60
N TYR A 56 -1.56 -6.87 0.26
CA TYR A 56 -1.39 -7.02 1.70
C TYR A 56 -2.56 -7.78 2.32
N ASP A 57 -2.27 -8.39 3.46
CA ASP A 57 -3.25 -8.87 4.42
C ASP A 57 -3.22 -7.98 5.66
N ALA A 58 -4.38 -7.81 6.28
CA ALA A 58 -4.56 -7.04 7.50
C ALA A 58 -5.61 -7.70 8.39
N SER A 59 -5.35 -7.77 9.68
CA SER A 59 -6.28 -8.26 10.69
C SER A 59 -6.49 -7.22 11.77
N SER A 60 -7.74 -7.02 12.18
CA SER A 60 -8.10 -6.08 13.25
C SER A 60 -9.32 -6.60 14.00
N GLY A 61 -9.13 -7.02 15.25
CA GLY A 61 -10.20 -7.57 16.09
C GLY A 61 -10.99 -8.66 15.35
N ASP A 62 -12.24 -8.35 15.02
CA ASP A 62 -13.19 -9.24 14.38
C ASP A 62 -13.12 -9.27 12.84
N CYS A 63 -12.13 -8.62 12.25
CA CYS A 63 -12.00 -8.46 10.81
C CYS A 63 -10.71 -9.10 10.28
N GLN A 64 -10.87 -10.02 9.32
CA GLN A 64 -9.76 -10.54 8.49
C GLN A 64 -9.88 -9.91 7.11
N GLY A 65 -8.90 -9.10 6.75
CA GLY A 65 -8.92 -8.29 5.55
C GLY A 65 -7.70 -8.49 4.67
N SER A 66 -7.85 -8.03 3.44
CA SER A 66 -6.80 -7.97 2.45
C SER A 66 -7.01 -6.77 1.55
N GLY A 67 -5.98 -6.38 0.81
CA GLY A 67 -6.09 -5.26 -0.09
C GLY A 67 -4.98 -5.16 -1.10
N VAL A 68 -5.14 -4.17 -1.97
CA VAL A 68 -4.26 -3.87 -3.07
C VAL A 68 -4.04 -2.36 -3.10
N ILE A 69 -2.79 -1.95 -3.21
CA ILE A 69 -2.38 -0.57 -3.47
C ILE A 69 -1.76 -0.55 -4.85
N ASP A 70 -2.39 0.17 -5.78
CA ASP A 70 -1.81 0.47 -7.08
C ASP A 70 -1.07 1.79 -7.00
N PHE A 71 0.13 1.85 -7.58
CA PHE A 71 0.98 3.03 -7.57
C PHE A 71 1.07 3.65 -8.96
N MET A 72 1.26 4.97 -8.98
CA MET A 72 1.58 5.75 -10.17
C MET A 72 2.73 6.70 -9.89
N GLN A 73 3.48 7.05 -10.94
CA GLN A 73 4.46 8.11 -10.88
C GLN A 73 3.75 9.46 -11.05
N VAL A 74 4.00 10.39 -10.13
CA VAL A 74 3.59 11.79 -10.24
C VAL A 74 4.84 12.66 -10.05
N ASN A 75 5.33 13.26 -11.15
CA ASN A 75 6.61 13.96 -11.18
C ASN A 75 7.74 13.04 -10.67
N ALA A 76 8.45 13.45 -9.61
CA ALA A 76 9.53 12.68 -8.99
C ALA A 76 9.05 11.69 -7.93
N TYR A 77 7.75 11.63 -7.62
CA TYR A 77 7.20 10.82 -6.53
C TYR A 77 6.44 9.60 -7.04
N VAL A 78 6.53 8.50 -6.30
CA VAL A 78 5.69 7.31 -6.46
C VAL A 78 4.58 7.40 -5.42
N LEU A 79 3.33 7.47 -5.87
CA LEU A 79 2.17 7.68 -5.01
C LEU A 79 1.08 6.63 -5.28
N PRO A 80 0.22 6.33 -4.30
CA PRO A 80 -0.96 5.48 -4.53
C PRO A 80 -1.88 6.10 -5.60
N ALA A 81 -2.17 5.39 -6.68
CA ALA A 81 -3.24 5.73 -7.61
C ALA A 81 -4.61 5.28 -7.07
N SER A 82 -4.64 4.10 -6.44
CA SER A 82 -5.82 3.59 -5.78
C SER A 82 -5.48 2.60 -4.68
N VAL A 83 -6.33 2.56 -3.67
CA VAL A 83 -6.27 1.57 -2.58
C VAL A 83 -7.62 0.86 -2.54
N SER A 84 -7.61 -0.45 -2.69
CA SER A 84 -8.78 -1.28 -2.45
C SER A 84 -8.54 -2.16 -1.24
N ALA A 85 -9.49 -2.16 -0.30
CA ALA A 85 -9.47 -3.01 0.87
C ALA A 85 -10.77 -3.83 0.92
N GLN A 86 -10.66 -5.06 1.40
CA GLN A 86 -11.79 -5.90 1.74
C GLN A 86 -11.59 -6.51 3.12
N CYS A 87 -12.69 -6.81 3.80
CA CYS A 87 -12.73 -7.40 5.12
C CYS A 87 -13.86 -8.41 5.18
N THR A 88 -13.60 -9.57 5.78
CA THR A 88 -14.64 -10.50 6.22
C THR A 88 -14.69 -10.47 7.74
N SER A 89 -15.84 -10.12 8.31
CA SER A 89 -16.06 -10.15 9.75
C SER A 89 -16.28 -11.57 10.24
N SER A 90 -15.97 -11.82 11.51
CA SER A 90 -16.22 -13.10 12.19
C SER A 90 -17.71 -13.49 12.20
N ALA A 91 -18.61 -12.50 12.15
CA ALA A 91 -20.05 -12.69 12.00
C ALA A 91 -20.50 -12.98 10.54
N GLY A 92 -19.56 -13.10 9.59
CA GLY A 92 -19.82 -13.43 8.18
C GLY A 92 -20.12 -12.25 7.26
N GLY A 93 -20.05 -11.00 7.75
CA GLY A 93 -20.25 -9.81 6.93
C GLY A 93 -19.03 -9.48 6.07
N GLN A 94 -19.25 -9.12 4.81
CA GLN A 94 -18.16 -8.68 3.91
C GLN A 94 -18.24 -7.18 3.63
N PHE A 95 -17.12 -6.49 3.80
CA PHE A 95 -16.98 -5.07 3.54
C PHE A 95 -15.91 -4.88 2.47
N LYS A 96 -16.18 -4.02 1.49
CA LYS A 96 -15.21 -3.63 0.47
C LYS A 96 -15.21 -2.13 0.31
N HIS A 97 -14.02 -1.55 0.29
CA HIS A 97 -13.83 -0.13 0.08
C HIS A 97 -12.76 0.12 -0.98
N THR A 98 -12.91 1.19 -1.75
CA THR A 98 -11.90 1.61 -2.71
C THR A 98 -11.78 3.11 -2.70
N ILE A 99 -10.56 3.59 -2.49
CA ILE A 99 -10.18 4.98 -2.58
C ILE A 99 -9.40 5.15 -3.89
N ARG A 100 -9.79 6.13 -4.70
CA ARG A 100 -9.07 6.52 -5.91
C ARG A 100 -8.50 7.90 -5.71
N PHE A 101 -7.21 8.04 -5.96
CA PHE A 101 -6.51 9.30 -5.81
C PHE A 101 -6.29 9.92 -7.19
N SER A 102 -6.46 11.22 -7.26
CA SER A 102 -6.27 12.01 -8.48
C SER A 102 -5.87 13.43 -8.11
N ASN A 103 -5.41 14.20 -9.09
CA ASN A 103 -5.09 15.63 -8.93
C ASN A 103 -4.08 15.92 -7.80
N TYR A 104 -3.04 15.09 -7.69
CA TYR A 104 -1.95 15.32 -6.77
C TYR A 104 -1.29 16.69 -7.03
N SER A 105 -1.17 17.48 -5.97
CA SER A 105 -0.52 18.77 -5.97
C SER A 105 0.49 18.85 -4.83
N PHE A 106 1.66 19.41 -5.13
CA PHE A 106 2.77 19.55 -4.20
C PHE A 106 3.07 21.04 -4.02
N PRO A 107 2.30 21.75 -3.17
CA PRO A 107 2.58 23.14 -2.89
C PRO A 107 3.93 23.27 -2.16
N ALA A 108 4.63 24.40 -2.37
CA ALA A 108 5.91 24.66 -1.71
C ALA A 108 5.78 24.73 -0.16
N ALA A 109 4.58 25.05 0.34
CA ALA A 109 4.24 25.00 1.75
C ALA A 109 2.77 24.64 1.95
N ILE A 110 2.48 23.91 3.03
CA ILE A 110 1.12 23.72 3.54
C ILE A 110 0.90 24.81 4.60
N PRO A 111 -0.16 25.63 4.50
CA PRO A 111 -0.44 26.67 5.48
C PRO A 111 -0.54 26.12 6.91
N LYS A 112 0.03 26.83 7.88
CA LYS A 112 0.12 26.36 9.28
C LYS A 112 -1.26 26.11 9.90
N ASP A 113 -2.24 26.93 9.56
CA ASP A 113 -3.63 26.84 9.98
C ASP A 113 -4.35 25.58 9.48
N VAL A 114 -3.90 24.98 8.36
CA VAL A 114 -4.40 23.69 7.89
C VAL A 114 -3.93 22.55 8.81
N LEU A 115 -2.70 22.63 9.32
CA LEU A 115 -2.13 21.62 10.22
C LEU A 115 -2.45 21.89 11.70
N HIS A 116 -2.76 23.14 12.04
CA HIS A 116 -3.09 23.60 13.39
C HIS A 116 -4.34 24.48 13.34
N PRO A 117 -5.54 23.90 13.11
CA PRO A 117 -6.77 24.66 13.12
C PRO A 117 -6.96 25.32 14.49
N SER A 118 -7.38 26.58 14.50
CA SER A 118 -7.50 27.41 15.71
C SER A 118 -8.47 26.88 16.76
N SER A 119 -9.30 25.89 16.43
CA SER A 119 -10.22 25.20 17.33
C SER A 119 -9.67 23.89 17.94
N ALA A 120 -8.44 23.49 17.61
CA ALA A 120 -7.82 22.25 18.12
C ALA A 120 -6.96 22.47 19.39
N SER A 121 -7.37 23.40 20.25
CA SER A 121 -6.80 23.65 21.59
C SER A 121 -7.64 23.03 22.68
#